data_AF-A0A077B7P0-F1
#
_entry.id   AF-A0A077B7P0-F1
#
_cell.length_a   1.000
_cell.length_b   1.000
_cell.length_c   1.000
_cell.angle_alpha   90.00
_cell.angle_beta   90.00
_cell.angle_gamma   90.00
#
_symmetry.space_group_name_H-M   'P 1'
#
loop_
_entity.id
_entity.type
_entity.pdbx_description
1 polymer ?
#
loop_
_entity_poly.entity_id
_entity_poly.type
_entity_poly.pdbx_seq_one_letter_code
_entity_poly.pdbx_strand_id
1 'polypeptide(L)'
;YAMFDKYFKQPNCTSTSCPAGTGKDSAHYLLSWYYAWGGALDTSAGWAWRIGSSHAHSGYQNPFAAWALSNVNELKPRGATAVTDWSTSFTRQLQFYKWLQSAEGAIAGGATNSWEGHYANPPSSLPKFFGMTYDWQPVYPDP
;
A
#
# COMPACT_ATOMS: atom_id res chain seq x y z
N TYR A 1 -5.53 5.76 4.66
CA TYR A 1 -4.71 6.37 3.60
C TYR A 1 -3.54 5.52 3.18
N ALA A 2 -2.69 5.04 4.11
CA ALA A 2 -1.54 4.19 3.77
C ALA A 2 -1.86 2.90 2.98
N MET A 3 -3.13 2.46 2.95
CA MET A 3 -3.56 1.25 2.24
C MET A 3 -3.81 1.44 0.74
N PHE A 4 -3.66 2.66 0.22
CA PHE A 4 -3.95 3.00 -1.16
C PHE A 4 -2.68 3.35 -1.94
N ASP A 5 -2.71 3.03 -3.23
CA ASP A 5 -1.73 3.50 -4.21
C ASP A 5 -1.52 5.03 -4.12
N LYS A 6 -0.31 5.50 -4.44
CA LYS A 6 0.07 6.92 -4.33
C LYS A 6 -0.94 7.86 -5.02
N TYR A 7 -1.36 7.51 -6.23
CA TYR A 7 -2.32 8.29 -7.01
C TYR A 7 -3.61 7.51 -7.27
N PHE A 8 -3.97 6.63 -6.34
CA PHE A 8 -5.19 5.83 -6.40
C PHE A 8 -5.34 5.05 -7.71
N LYS A 9 -4.23 4.59 -8.30
CA LYS A 9 -4.25 3.68 -9.46
C LYS A 9 -4.54 2.25 -9.01
N GLN A 10 -5.21 1.49 -9.88
CA GLN A 10 -5.45 0.07 -9.63
C GLN A 10 -4.12 -0.73 -9.61
N PRO A 11 -4.09 -1.90 -8.95
CA PRO A 11 -3.00 -2.86 -9.07
C PRO A 11 -2.68 -3.23 -10.53
N ASN A 12 -1.44 -3.62 -10.82
CA ASN A 12 -0.93 -3.90 -12.18
C ASN A 12 -0.87 -2.68 -13.11
N CYS A 13 -0.88 -1.45 -12.58
CA CYS A 13 -0.70 -0.26 -13.40
C CYS A 13 0.72 -0.20 -13.97
N THR A 14 0.84 -0.17 -15.31
CA THR A 14 2.13 -0.09 -16.02
C THR A 14 2.21 1.09 -16.99
N SER A 15 1.41 2.13 -16.74
CA SER A 15 1.52 3.43 -17.40
C SER A 15 0.84 4.51 -16.56
N THR A 16 1.29 5.76 -16.64
CA THR A 16 0.61 6.90 -15.99
C THR A 16 -0.84 7.09 -16.47
N SER A 17 -1.18 6.59 -17.66
CA SER A 17 -2.53 6.61 -18.24
C SER A 17 -3.42 5.43 -17.82
N CYS A 18 -2.93 4.49 -17.01
CA CYS A 18 -3.75 3.39 -16.52
C CYS A 18 -5.00 3.89 -15.77
N PRO A 19 -6.09 3.11 -15.74
CA PRO A 19 -7.31 3.51 -15.04
C PRO A 19 -7.06 3.92 -13.59
N ALA A 20 -7.70 5.02 -13.18
CA ALA A 20 -7.83 5.33 -11.77
C ALA A 20 -8.78 4.32 -11.11
N GLY A 21 -8.57 4.09 -9.82
CA GLY A 21 -9.45 3.26 -9.03
C GLY A 21 -10.80 3.92 -8.77
N THR A 22 -11.86 3.12 -8.70
CA THR A 22 -13.18 3.49 -8.21
C THR A 22 -13.49 2.71 -6.91
N GLY A 23 -13.83 3.44 -5.84
CA GLY A 23 -14.07 2.83 -4.53
C GLY A 23 -12.77 2.39 -3.85
N LYS A 24 -12.51 1.09 -3.75
CA LYS A 24 -11.36 0.51 -3.03
C LYS A 24 -10.50 -0.42 -3.87
N ASP A 25 -10.69 -0.43 -5.18
CA ASP A 25 -9.89 -1.20 -6.13
C ASP A 25 -8.44 -0.70 -6.26
N SER A 26 -8.12 0.52 -5.80
CA SER A 26 -6.73 1.02 -5.63
C SER A 26 -6.15 0.74 -4.24
N ALA A 27 -6.89 0.07 -3.35
CA ALA A 27 -6.40 -0.33 -2.03
C ALA A 27 -5.61 -1.64 -2.12
N HIS A 28 -4.31 -1.57 -1.83
CA HIS A 28 -3.48 -2.76 -1.68
C HIS A 28 -3.56 -3.38 -0.28
N TYR A 29 -4.21 -2.71 0.69
CA TYR A 29 -4.44 -3.18 2.07
C TYR A 29 -3.16 -3.53 2.86
N LEU A 30 -2.03 -2.95 2.45
CA LEU A 30 -0.76 -2.98 3.20
C LEU A 30 -0.51 -1.61 3.83
N LEU A 31 0.36 -1.54 4.82
CA LEU A 31 0.91 -0.27 5.29
C LEU A 31 2.04 0.13 4.32
N SER A 32 1.74 1.05 3.40
CA SER A 32 2.75 1.60 2.49
C SER A 32 3.69 2.57 3.21
N TRP A 33 4.77 2.97 2.53
CA TRP A 33 5.85 3.79 3.10
C TRP A 33 5.36 5.10 3.74
N TYR A 34 4.32 5.71 3.17
CA TYR A 34 3.70 6.91 3.70
C TYR A 34 2.28 7.09 3.16
N TYR A 35 1.58 8.01 3.78
CA TYR A 35 0.57 8.83 3.12
C TYR A 35 0.89 10.29 3.40
N ALA A 36 0.47 11.19 2.53
CA ALA A 36 0.68 12.61 2.72
C ALA A 36 -0.56 13.41 2.31
N TRP A 37 -0.63 14.64 2.80
CA TRP A 37 -1.71 15.58 2.50
C TRP A 37 -1.16 17.00 2.51
N GLY A 38 -1.85 17.90 1.81
CA GLY A 38 -1.49 19.31 1.77
C GLY A 38 -2.64 20.16 1.28
N GLY A 39 -2.47 21.47 1.34
CA GLY A 39 -3.46 22.45 0.92
C GLY A 39 -2.89 23.86 0.85
N ALA A 40 -3.61 24.73 0.15
CA ALA A 40 -3.23 26.13 0.05
C ALA A 40 -3.29 26.83 1.41
N LEU A 41 -2.33 27.72 1.65
CA LEU A 41 -2.42 28.67 2.78
C LEU A 41 -3.30 29.87 2.43
N ASP A 42 -3.33 30.23 1.14
CA ASP A 42 -4.17 31.30 0.63
C ASP A 42 -5.62 30.80 0.50
N THR A 43 -6.52 31.47 1.22
CA THR A 43 -7.96 31.18 1.21
C THR A 43 -8.61 31.38 -0.16
N SER A 44 -7.96 32.12 -1.08
CA SER A 44 -8.46 32.35 -2.44
C SER A 44 -8.10 31.23 -3.43
N ALA A 45 -7.14 30.35 -3.11
CA ALA A 45 -6.66 29.34 -4.05
C ALA A 45 -7.53 28.07 -4.10
N GLY A 46 -8.23 27.74 -3.00
CA GLY A 46 -9.28 26.72 -2.98
C GLY A 46 -8.86 25.27 -3.25
N TRP A 47 -7.60 24.89 -3.03
CA TRP A 47 -7.11 23.52 -3.30
C TRP A 47 -6.55 22.79 -2.06
N ALA A 48 -6.72 21.47 -2.07
CA ALA A 48 -6.09 20.52 -1.15
C ALA A 48 -5.86 19.18 -1.85
N TRP A 49 -4.94 18.37 -1.33
CA TRP A 49 -4.60 17.07 -1.90
C TRP A 49 -4.30 16.03 -0.83
N ARG A 50 -4.43 14.75 -1.21
CA ARG A 50 -4.03 13.58 -0.43
C ARG A 50 -3.38 12.56 -1.36
N ILE A 51 -2.40 11.84 -0.87
CA ILE A 51 -1.77 10.70 -1.55
C ILE A 51 -1.57 9.55 -0.57
N GLY A 52 -1.61 8.32 -1.09
CA GLY A 52 -1.06 7.15 -0.40
C GLY A 52 0.42 6.96 -0.75
N SER A 53 0.85 5.71 -0.86
CA SER A 53 2.13 5.35 -1.46
C SER A 53 2.00 4.02 -2.18
N SER A 54 2.61 3.91 -3.36
CA SER A 54 2.58 2.70 -4.18
C SER A 54 3.57 1.64 -3.70
N HIS A 55 4.45 1.97 -2.73
CA HIS A 55 5.53 1.11 -2.25
C HIS A 55 5.20 0.60 -0.84
N ALA A 56 5.22 -0.72 -0.66
CA ALA A 56 5.01 -1.36 0.63
C ALA A 56 6.26 -2.18 1.02
N HIS A 57 6.79 -1.89 2.20
CA HIS A 57 7.94 -2.59 2.78
C HIS A 57 7.47 -3.53 3.89
N SER A 58 8.01 -4.75 3.97
CA SER A 58 7.65 -5.77 4.96
C SER A 58 7.81 -5.27 6.40
N GLY A 59 8.91 -4.58 6.67
CA GLY A 59 9.20 -3.94 7.98
C GLY A 59 8.17 -2.92 8.48
N TYR A 60 7.28 -2.39 7.63
CA TYR A 60 6.23 -1.44 8.04
C TYR A 60 4.92 -2.13 8.42
N GLN A 61 4.75 -3.41 8.10
CA GLN A 61 3.50 -4.11 8.41
C GLN A 61 3.38 -4.30 9.92
N ASN A 62 2.15 -4.29 10.41
CA ASN A 62 1.83 -4.50 11.83
C ASN A 62 0.52 -5.30 11.96
N PRO A 63 0.59 -6.64 11.84
CA PRO A 63 -0.59 -7.50 11.93
C PRO A 63 -1.29 -7.39 13.29
N PHE A 64 -0.56 -7.10 14.37
CA PHE A 64 -1.14 -6.91 15.69
C PHE A 64 -2.06 -5.68 15.74
N ALA A 65 -1.61 -4.53 15.21
CA ALA A 65 -2.45 -3.34 15.12
C ALA A 65 -3.67 -3.58 14.21
N ALA A 66 -3.49 -4.26 13.07
CA ALA A 66 -4.60 -4.59 12.19
C ALA A 66 -5.63 -5.52 12.85
N TRP A 67 -5.16 -6.51 13.62
CA TRP A 67 -6.03 -7.39 14.42
C TRP A 67 -6.77 -6.61 15.51
N ALA A 68 -6.08 -5.75 16.25
CA ALA A 68 -6.66 -4.96 17.32
C ALA A 68 -7.77 -4.03 16.80
N LEU A 69 -7.50 -3.29 15.72
CA LEU A 69 -8.45 -2.38 15.08
C LEU A 69 -9.64 -3.08 14.43
N SER A 70 -9.57 -4.40 14.21
CA SER A 70 -10.67 -5.20 13.66
C SER A 70 -11.44 -6.03 14.71
N ASN A 71 -10.84 -6.35 15.86
CA ASN A 71 -11.42 -7.29 16.83
C ASN A 71 -11.68 -6.69 18.21
N VAL A 72 -10.83 -5.79 18.70
CA VAL A 72 -10.94 -5.24 20.06
C VAL A 72 -11.98 -4.13 20.09
N ASN A 73 -13.04 -4.30 20.88
CA ASN A 73 -14.22 -3.42 20.85
C ASN A 73 -13.87 -1.96 21.13
N GLU A 74 -12.96 -1.72 22.05
CA GLU A 74 -12.50 -0.39 22.46
C GLU A 74 -11.65 0.30 21.39
N LEU A 75 -11.07 -0.45 20.46
CA LEU A 75 -10.16 0.05 19.42
C LEU A 75 -10.79 0.07 18.02
N LYS A 76 -12.00 -0.47 17.84
CA LYS A 76 -12.68 -0.47 16.55
C LYS A 76 -12.94 0.96 16.07
N PRO A 77 -12.46 1.36 14.88
CA PRO A 77 -12.71 2.68 14.33
C PRO A 77 -14.18 2.84 13.94
N ARG A 78 -14.71 4.06 14.09
CA ARG A 78 -16.13 4.39 13.81
C ARG A 78 -16.48 4.51 12.33
N GLY A 79 -15.49 4.50 11.44
CA GLY A 79 -15.73 4.62 10.01
C GLY A 79 -16.57 3.45 9.49
N ALA A 80 -17.56 3.73 8.64
CA ALA A 80 -18.58 2.77 8.20
C ALA A 80 -18.02 1.44 7.64
N THR A 81 -16.81 1.46 7.07
CA THR A 81 -16.14 0.27 6.51
C THR A 81 -14.76 0.01 7.12
N ALA A 82 -14.37 0.78 8.14
CA ALA A 82 -13.00 0.78 8.64
C ALA A 82 -12.61 -0.54 9.32
N VAL A 83 -13.53 -1.18 10.05
CA VAL A 83 -13.30 -2.51 10.64
C VAL A 83 -13.06 -3.56 9.54
N THR A 84 -13.85 -3.52 8.47
CA THR A 84 -13.68 -4.42 7.31
C THR A 84 -12.34 -4.19 6.62
N ASP A 85 -11.91 -2.94 6.49
CA ASP A 85 -10.62 -2.60 5.87
C ASP A 85 -9.44 -3.11 6.70
N TRP A 86 -9.49 -2.94 8.03
CA TRP A 86 -8.46 -3.46 8.91
C TRP A 86 -8.46 -4.99 8.98
N SER A 87 -9.64 -5.63 8.92
CA SER A 87 -9.72 -7.10 8.82
C SER A 87 -9.12 -7.61 7.50
N THR A 88 -9.35 -6.89 6.40
CA THR A 88 -8.76 -7.21 5.09
C THR A 88 -7.25 -7.00 5.14
N SER A 89 -6.80 -5.90 5.75
CA SER A 89 -5.38 -5.60 5.92
C SER A 89 -4.66 -6.62 6.80
N PHE A 90 -5.27 -7.09 7.89
CA PHE A 90 -4.70 -8.14 8.73
C PHE A 90 -4.38 -9.40 7.91
N THR A 91 -5.35 -9.91 7.16
CA THR A 91 -5.15 -11.06 6.27
C THR A 91 -4.09 -10.78 5.21
N ARG A 92 -4.14 -9.60 4.57
CA ARG A 92 -3.20 -9.22 3.52
C ARG A 92 -1.76 -9.12 4.02
N GLN A 93 -1.54 -8.59 5.22
CA GLN A 93 -0.22 -8.47 5.82
C GLN A 93 0.38 -9.85 6.14
N LEU A 94 -0.43 -10.80 6.66
CA LEU A 94 0.04 -12.18 6.88
C LEU A 94 0.38 -12.88 5.56
N GLN A 95 -0.43 -12.68 4.52
CA GLN A 95 -0.11 -13.18 3.17
C GLN A 95 1.18 -12.57 2.62
N PHE A 96 1.44 -11.29 2.89
CA PHE A 96 2.64 -10.58 2.45
C PHE A 96 3.90 -11.11 3.12
N TYR A 97 3.87 -11.32 4.45
CA TYR A 97 4.98 -11.95 5.17
C TYR A 97 5.28 -13.35 4.64
N LYS A 98 4.25 -14.18 4.45
CA LYS A 98 4.42 -15.54 3.90
C LYS A 98 4.99 -15.52 2.48
N TRP A 99 4.55 -14.59 1.65
CA TRP A 99 5.03 -14.45 0.28
C TRP A 99 6.50 -13.99 0.20
N LEU A 100 6.93 -13.14 1.14
CA LEU A 100 8.29 -12.59 1.19
C LEU A 100 9.29 -13.46 1.95
N GLN A 101 8.86 -14.58 2.55
CA GLN A 101 9.76 -15.43 3.32
C GLN A 101 10.70 -16.20 2.38
N SER A 102 12.02 -16.03 2.58
CA SER A 102 13.06 -16.77 1.86
C SER A 102 13.08 -18.25 2.25
N ALA A 103 13.80 -19.07 1.49
CA ALA A 103 13.97 -20.49 1.79
C ALA A 103 14.62 -20.72 3.17
N GLU A 104 15.47 -19.79 3.61
CA GLU A 104 16.16 -19.80 4.91
C GLU A 104 15.33 -19.19 6.03
N GLY A 105 14.20 -18.54 5.70
CA GLY A 105 13.24 -18.00 6.65
C GLY A 105 13.30 -16.48 6.88
N ALA A 106 14.24 -15.76 6.26
CA ALA A 106 14.30 -14.30 6.32
C ALA A 106 13.14 -13.65 5.53
N ILE A 107 12.73 -12.44 5.88
CA ILE A 107 11.68 -11.72 5.15
C ILE A 107 12.33 -10.72 4.20
N ALA A 108 12.03 -10.84 2.90
CA ALA A 108 12.50 -9.93 1.86
C ALA A 108 11.85 -8.53 1.94
N GLY A 109 12.30 -7.63 1.06
CA GLY A 109 11.91 -6.21 1.06
C GLY A 109 10.41 -5.96 0.97
N GLY A 110 9.81 -6.14 -0.21
CA GLY A 110 8.39 -5.86 -0.37
C GLY A 110 7.89 -5.86 -1.82
N ALA A 111 7.01 -4.91 -2.13
CA ALA A 111 6.40 -4.77 -3.45
C ALA A 111 6.01 -3.33 -3.78
N THR A 112 5.88 -3.04 -5.07
CA THR A 112 5.41 -1.75 -5.60
C THR A 112 4.30 -1.90 -6.63
N ASN A 113 3.32 -0.99 -6.61
CA ASN A 113 2.37 -0.81 -7.70
C ASN A 113 2.85 0.21 -8.76
N SER A 114 3.92 0.96 -8.47
CA SER A 114 4.50 1.96 -9.36
C SER A 114 5.97 1.64 -9.55
N TRP A 115 6.26 0.82 -10.56
CA TRP A 115 7.63 0.47 -10.91
C TRP A 115 8.41 1.75 -11.26
N GLU A 116 9.61 1.90 -10.70
CA GLU A 116 10.46 3.10 -10.83
C GLU A 116 9.75 4.42 -10.43
N GLY A 117 8.66 4.34 -9.65
CA GLY A 117 7.92 5.50 -9.16
C GLY A 117 7.09 6.26 -10.21
N HIS A 118 6.99 5.75 -11.44
CA HIS A 118 6.24 6.39 -12.52
C HIS A 118 5.36 5.39 -13.31
N TYR A 119 4.98 4.29 -12.66
CA TYR A 119 4.18 3.20 -13.24
C TYR A 119 4.83 2.64 -14.51
N ALA A 120 6.15 2.43 -14.51
CA ALA A 120 6.83 1.78 -15.63
C ALA A 120 6.40 0.31 -15.78
N ASN A 121 6.78 -0.30 -16.90
CA ASN A 121 6.64 -1.74 -17.08
C ASN A 121 7.72 -2.47 -16.25
N PRO A 122 7.35 -3.29 -15.25
CA PRO A 122 8.32 -4.09 -14.51
C PRO A 122 8.86 -5.25 -15.37
N PRO A 123 10.05 -5.78 -15.06
CA PRO A 123 10.52 -7.04 -15.64
C PRO A 123 9.49 -8.16 -15.45
N SER A 124 9.17 -8.89 -16.52
CA SER A 124 8.11 -9.92 -16.53
C SER A 124 8.44 -11.14 -15.68
N SER A 125 9.71 -11.36 -15.35
CA SER A 125 10.18 -12.44 -14.49
C SER A 125 9.93 -12.20 -13.00
N LEU A 126 9.63 -10.97 -12.59
CA LEU A 126 9.43 -10.66 -11.18
C LEU A 126 8.05 -11.14 -10.71
N PRO A 127 7.98 -11.85 -9.58
CA PRO A 127 6.71 -12.31 -9.04
C PRO A 127 5.85 -11.12 -8.60
N LYS A 128 4.53 -11.33 -8.63
CA LYS A 128 3.55 -10.31 -8.22
C LYS A 128 2.76 -10.75 -7.00
N PHE A 129 2.46 -9.80 -6.13
CA PHE A 129 1.59 -9.94 -4.98
C PHE A 129 0.34 -9.07 -5.17
N PHE A 130 -0.81 -9.69 -5.44
CA PHE A 130 -2.07 -8.98 -5.74
C PHE A 130 -1.91 -7.87 -6.81
N GLY A 131 -1.05 -8.10 -7.80
CA GLY A 131 -0.75 -7.15 -8.88
C GLY A 131 0.38 -6.16 -8.62
N MET A 132 0.91 -6.09 -7.40
CA MET A 132 2.13 -5.33 -7.08
C MET A 132 3.36 -6.16 -7.43
N THR A 133 4.36 -5.57 -8.07
CA THR A 133 5.61 -6.24 -8.44
C THR A 133 6.54 -6.33 -7.24
N TYR A 134 7.20 -7.48 -7.05
CA TYR A 134 8.27 -7.66 -6.07
C TYR A 134 9.38 -6.60 -6.20
N ASP A 135 9.78 -6.06 -5.06
CA ASP A 135 10.88 -5.11 -4.93
C ASP A 135 11.72 -5.52 -3.71
N TRP A 136 13.00 -5.84 -3.94
CA TRP A 136 13.89 -6.30 -2.89
C TRP A 136 14.38 -5.17 -1.97
N GLN A 137 14.29 -3.92 -2.42
CA GLN A 137 14.68 -2.71 -1.68
C GLN A 137 13.64 -1.59 -1.83
N PRO A 138 12.40 -1.76 -1.30
CA PRO A 138 11.37 -0.76 -1.47
C PRO A 138 11.82 0.64 -1.03
N VAL A 139 11.58 1.62 -1.90
CA VAL A 139 11.76 3.07 -1.68
C VAL A 139 13.18 3.60 -1.80
N TYR A 140 14.12 3.15 -0.98
CA TYR A 140 15.47 3.74 -0.91
C TYR A 140 16.54 2.70 -1.28
N PRO A 141 17.29 2.92 -2.38
CA PRO A 141 18.33 1.99 -2.83
C PRO A 141 19.76 2.35 -2.38
N ASP A 142 19.93 3.43 -1.60
CA ASP A 142 21.21 3.91 -1.07
C ASP A 142 21.10 3.92 0.45
N PRO A 143 21.72 2.95 1.16
CA PRO A 143 21.55 2.85 2.61
C PRO A 143 22.08 4.08 3.35
#